data_AF-A0A150GZ18-F1
#
_entry.id   AF-A0A150GZ18-F1
#
_cell.length_a   1.000
_cell.length_b   1.000
_cell.length_c   1.000
_cell.angle_alpha   90.00
_cell.angle_beta   90.00
_cell.angle_gamma   90.00
#
_symmetry.space_group_name_H-M   'P 1'
#
loop_
_entity.id
_entity.type
_entity.pdbx_description
1 polymer ?
#
loop_
_entity_poly.entity_id
_entity_poly.type
_entity_poly.pdbx_seq_one_letter_code
_entity_poly.pdbx_strand_id
1 'polypeptide(L)'
;MEGKPAKRTILQTAQEEPEDLFVVHGQTKNITSLTFIYRSECGVANPMTPELIRKYWFGLGATVQQYFETCSYGQLRFPEERNKVIGPVDIPCAGTAGGYKYDLANGNGMGNDPPDLEGELWALPSLALEHLQKAVPACRPGDFDRCNVWMNPEPRDGVAPDVMTVFHEILHNIGLRHSAGPKCDDSGCWIEQSYKLGWSHAVSGGGEIQLVKLVPGTNYEYTLPAAANSNYNMLRIMVPQEGMPAGQERAVFVSYRVRPGPGDGTLYDSGLTDDQDVSLRIHEYNETANEAAASQSPLLLATLSLGGPASEPGRAALGSSSSYHYSPLGAQYGLKVTMASGSAAFAHVVLCAYEHGKAGGASSCGMDEALTM
;
A
#
# COMPACT_ATOMS: atom_id res chain seq x y z
N MET A 1 12.89 -54.40 -28.24
CA MET A 1 12.87 -53.02 -28.76
C MET A 1 12.07 -52.19 -27.77
N GLU A 2 12.75 -51.61 -26.79
CA GLU A 2 12.13 -50.75 -25.78
C GLU A 2 12.14 -49.31 -26.29
N GLY A 3 10.94 -48.75 -26.45
CA GLY A 3 10.74 -47.37 -26.90
C GLY A 3 11.05 -46.38 -25.77
N LYS A 4 12.03 -45.49 -26.01
CA LYS A 4 12.30 -44.33 -25.15
C LYS A 4 11.06 -43.42 -25.10
N PRO A 5 10.57 -43.01 -23.92
CA PRO A 5 9.47 -42.07 -23.82
C PRO A 5 9.92 -40.68 -24.29
N ALA A 6 9.11 -40.07 -25.15
CA ALA A 6 9.34 -38.72 -25.66
C ALA A 6 9.22 -37.69 -24.54
N LYS A 7 10.22 -36.80 -24.44
CA LYS A 7 10.18 -35.63 -23.55
C LYS A 7 9.05 -34.70 -24.01
N ARG A 8 8.01 -34.59 -23.18
CA ARG A 8 6.93 -33.62 -23.34
C ARG A 8 7.45 -32.25 -22.89
N THR A 9 7.78 -31.40 -23.85
CA THR A 9 8.11 -30.00 -23.58
C THR A 9 6.81 -29.28 -23.23
N ILE A 10 6.64 -28.93 -21.96
CA ILE A 10 5.56 -28.06 -21.52
C ILE A 10 5.94 -26.65 -21.97
N LEU A 11 5.28 -26.16 -23.02
CA LEU A 11 5.27 -24.73 -23.32
C LEU A 11 4.53 -24.07 -22.17
N GLN A 12 5.26 -23.38 -21.28
CA GLN A 12 4.69 -22.38 -20.38
C GLN A 12 4.02 -21.33 -21.28
N THR A 13 2.69 -21.39 -21.37
CA THR A 13 1.89 -20.27 -21.82
C THR A 13 2.25 -19.08 -20.93
N ALA A 14 2.55 -17.93 -21.54
CA ALA A 14 2.81 -16.68 -20.82
C ALA A 14 1.71 -16.51 -19.78
N GLN A 15 2.10 -16.63 -18.52
CA GLN A 15 1.21 -16.40 -17.38
C GLN A 15 0.78 -14.94 -17.51
N GLU A 16 -0.53 -14.70 -17.63
CA GLU A 16 -1.08 -13.34 -17.60
C GLU A 16 -0.47 -12.66 -16.38
N GLU A 17 0.27 -11.56 -16.61
CA GLU A 17 0.85 -10.85 -15.48
C GLU A 17 -0.31 -10.34 -14.64
N PRO A 18 -0.30 -10.58 -13.31
CA PRO A 18 -1.39 -10.20 -12.45
C PRO A 18 -1.70 -8.71 -12.63
N GLU A 19 -2.99 -8.39 -12.77
CA GLU A 19 -3.52 -7.08 -13.18
C GLU A 19 -3.30 -5.98 -12.13
N ASP A 20 -2.73 -6.31 -10.99
CA ASP A 20 -2.38 -5.36 -9.95
C ASP A 20 -1.06 -4.64 -10.29
N LEU A 21 -1.04 -3.32 -10.07
CA LEU A 21 0.09 -2.42 -10.30
C LEU A 21 1.27 -2.65 -9.33
N PHE A 22 1.51 -3.90 -8.93
CA PHE A 22 2.73 -4.29 -8.25
C PHE A 22 3.93 -4.01 -9.14
N VAL A 23 4.95 -3.41 -8.53
CA VAL A 23 6.26 -3.34 -9.14
C VAL A 23 6.89 -4.72 -9.02
N VAL A 24 6.69 -5.53 -10.04
CA VAL A 24 7.33 -6.84 -10.13
C VAL A 24 8.76 -6.61 -10.60
N HIS A 25 9.73 -7.17 -9.87
CA HIS A 25 11.17 -7.12 -10.21
C HIS A 25 11.84 -5.74 -10.21
N GLY A 26 11.30 -4.76 -9.47
CA GLY A 26 11.95 -3.44 -9.31
C GLY A 26 11.98 -2.58 -10.58
N GLN A 27 11.21 -2.94 -11.61
CA GLN A 27 11.12 -2.14 -12.83
C GLN A 27 10.22 -0.93 -12.63
N THR A 28 10.68 0.24 -13.09
CA THR A 28 9.83 1.43 -13.09
C THR A 28 8.63 1.24 -14.02
N LYS A 29 7.41 1.47 -13.51
CA LYS A 29 6.17 1.50 -14.29
C LYS A 29 5.57 2.91 -14.32
N ASN A 30 5.07 3.31 -15.47
CA ASN A 30 4.31 4.56 -15.60
C ASN A 30 2.81 4.28 -15.48
N ILE A 31 2.19 4.88 -14.48
CA ILE A 31 0.74 4.87 -14.29
C ILE A 31 0.10 5.69 -15.42
N THR A 32 -1.02 5.18 -15.92
CA THR A 32 -1.84 5.81 -16.97
C THR A 32 -3.26 5.96 -16.43
N SER A 33 -3.85 7.14 -16.59
CA SER A 33 -5.17 7.46 -16.06
C SER A 33 -5.87 8.46 -16.96
N LEU A 34 -7.19 8.33 -17.08
CA LEU A 34 -8.08 9.32 -17.67
C LEU A 34 -9.08 9.76 -16.60
N THR A 35 -9.22 11.06 -16.39
CA THR A 35 -10.18 11.64 -15.46
C THR A 35 -11.15 12.52 -16.19
N PHE A 36 -12.44 12.27 -16.01
CA PHE A 36 -13.52 13.01 -16.63
C PHE A 36 -14.15 13.95 -15.61
N ILE A 37 -14.29 15.22 -15.99
CA ILE A 37 -15.05 16.21 -15.22
C ILE A 37 -16.36 16.43 -15.97
N TYR A 38 -17.48 16.16 -15.32
CA TYR A 38 -18.80 16.32 -15.93
C TYR A 38 -19.46 17.65 -15.59
N ARG A 39 -20.24 18.14 -16.54
CA ARG A 39 -21.22 19.22 -16.36
C ARG A 39 -22.57 18.71 -16.84
N SER A 40 -23.55 18.69 -15.95
CA SER A 40 -24.91 18.29 -16.30
C SER A 40 -25.69 19.46 -16.89
N GLU A 41 -26.53 19.18 -17.88
CA GLU A 41 -27.47 20.16 -18.46
C GLU A 41 -28.48 20.73 -17.45
N CYS A 42 -28.76 20.02 -16.34
CA CYS A 42 -29.62 20.53 -15.27
C CYS A 42 -28.90 21.41 -14.24
N GLY A 43 -27.72 21.94 -14.58
CA GLY A 43 -26.99 22.90 -13.76
C GLY A 43 -26.21 22.28 -12.60
N VAL A 44 -26.20 20.95 -12.48
CA VAL A 44 -25.29 20.23 -11.58
C VAL A 44 -23.89 20.29 -12.20
N ALA A 45 -23.06 21.18 -11.68
CA ALA A 45 -21.67 21.34 -12.11
C ALA A 45 -20.74 20.80 -11.03
N ASN A 46 -19.74 20.01 -11.43
CA ASN A 46 -18.66 19.65 -10.54
C ASN A 46 -17.84 20.92 -10.23
N PRO A 47 -17.60 21.28 -8.96
CA PRO A 47 -16.76 22.44 -8.61
C PRO A 47 -15.29 22.25 -9.03
N MET A 48 -14.86 21.02 -9.34
CA MET A 48 -13.52 20.72 -9.83
C MET A 48 -13.38 21.16 -11.29
N THR A 49 -12.30 21.90 -11.59
CA THR A 49 -11.92 22.24 -12.97
C THR A 49 -10.72 21.40 -13.43
N PRO A 50 -10.49 21.27 -14.75
CA PRO A 50 -9.30 20.57 -15.25
C PRO A 50 -7.99 21.16 -14.70
N GLU A 51 -7.92 22.48 -14.56
CA GLU A 51 -6.76 23.19 -14.02
C GLU A 51 -6.53 22.85 -12.55
N LEU A 52 -7.60 22.75 -11.76
CA LEU A 52 -7.50 22.37 -10.35
C LEU A 52 -7.02 20.93 -10.18
N ILE A 53 -7.55 19.98 -10.96
CA ILE A 53 -7.08 18.59 -10.92
C ILE A 53 -5.61 18.50 -11.37
N ARG A 54 -5.23 19.18 -12.46
CA ARG A 54 -3.82 19.22 -12.91
C ARG A 54 -2.90 19.81 -11.86
N LYS A 55 -3.35 20.83 -11.11
CA LYS A 55 -2.60 21.37 -9.98
C LYS A 55 -2.36 20.31 -8.90
N TYR A 56 -3.36 19.50 -8.56
CA TYR A 56 -3.20 18.38 -7.61
C TYR A 56 -2.35 17.23 -8.16
N TRP A 57 -2.33 17.03 -9.48
CA TRP A 57 -1.58 15.94 -10.09
C TRP A 57 -0.12 16.26 -10.34
N PHE A 58 0.18 17.50 -10.77
CA PHE A 58 1.49 17.90 -11.31
C PHE A 58 1.95 19.30 -10.87
N GLY A 59 1.20 19.97 -10.01
CA GLY A 59 1.49 21.34 -9.57
C GLY A 59 2.67 21.46 -8.61
N LEU A 60 2.67 22.55 -7.83
CA LEU A 60 3.64 22.78 -6.75
C LEU A 60 3.06 22.28 -5.42
N GLY A 61 3.91 21.66 -4.59
CA GLY A 61 3.52 21.07 -3.30
C GLY A 61 3.24 19.57 -3.42
N ALA A 62 2.52 18.99 -2.46
CA ALA A 62 2.14 17.59 -2.48
C ALA A 62 1.24 17.29 -3.70
N THR A 63 1.72 16.44 -4.61
CA THR A 63 1.03 16.07 -5.84
C THR A 63 0.94 14.56 -6.02
N VAL A 64 0.00 14.09 -6.84
CA VAL A 64 -0.12 12.67 -7.20
C VAL A 64 1.18 12.14 -7.80
N GLN A 65 1.82 12.93 -8.66
CA GLN A 65 3.13 12.59 -9.20
C GLN A 65 4.19 12.44 -8.12
N GLN A 66 4.34 13.44 -7.25
CA GLN A 66 5.32 13.39 -6.17
C GLN A 66 5.06 12.21 -5.24
N TYR A 67 3.80 11.93 -4.89
CA TYR A 67 3.46 10.78 -4.05
C TYR A 67 3.97 9.46 -4.66
N PHE A 68 3.65 9.19 -5.93
CA PHE A 68 4.09 7.95 -6.54
C PHE A 68 5.62 7.90 -6.64
N GLU A 69 6.26 8.96 -7.10
CA GLU A 69 7.71 8.99 -7.25
C GLU A 69 8.42 8.84 -5.91
N THR A 70 7.96 9.53 -4.87
CA THR A 70 8.55 9.49 -3.53
C THR A 70 8.25 8.18 -2.82
N CYS A 71 6.97 7.81 -2.68
CA CYS A 71 6.56 6.68 -1.84
C CYS A 71 6.92 5.32 -2.47
N SER A 72 7.02 5.24 -3.79
CA SER A 72 7.46 4.01 -4.47
C SER A 72 8.98 3.96 -4.72
N TYR A 73 9.75 4.94 -4.27
CA TYR A 73 11.19 5.05 -4.57
C TYR A 73 11.48 5.13 -6.08
N GLY A 74 10.64 5.86 -6.81
CA GLY A 74 10.73 6.06 -8.25
C GLY A 74 10.35 4.83 -9.09
N GLN A 75 9.80 3.79 -8.45
CA GLN A 75 9.34 2.58 -9.11
C GLN A 75 7.99 2.74 -9.80
N LEU A 76 7.16 3.67 -9.33
CA LEU A 76 5.95 4.13 -10.00
C LEU A 76 6.13 5.60 -10.35
N ARG A 77 5.75 5.95 -11.56
CA ARG A 77 5.70 7.34 -12.03
C ARG A 77 4.30 7.66 -12.51
N PHE A 78 3.89 8.91 -12.32
CA PHE A 78 2.59 9.41 -12.78
C PHE A 78 2.84 10.59 -13.73
N PRO A 79 3.31 10.33 -14.96
CA PRO A 79 3.74 11.40 -15.85
C PRO A 79 2.55 12.09 -16.55
N GLU A 80 2.59 13.40 -16.72
CA GLU A 80 1.50 14.20 -17.33
C GLU A 80 1.18 13.76 -18.77
N GLU A 81 2.15 13.26 -19.53
CA GLU A 81 1.90 12.79 -20.89
C GLU A 81 0.98 11.56 -20.94
N ARG A 82 0.88 10.78 -19.87
CA ARG A 82 0.03 9.57 -19.76
C ARG A 82 -1.21 9.74 -18.89
N ASN A 83 -1.34 10.85 -18.19
CA ASN A 83 -2.42 11.08 -17.23
C ASN A 83 -3.22 12.32 -17.66
N LYS A 84 -4.42 12.10 -18.20
CA LYS A 84 -5.21 13.16 -18.83
C LYS A 84 -6.44 13.52 -18.02
N VAL A 85 -6.66 14.83 -17.86
CA VAL A 85 -7.92 15.38 -17.34
C VAL A 85 -8.73 15.91 -18.52
N ILE A 86 -9.94 15.39 -18.68
CA ILE A 86 -10.87 15.63 -19.78
C ILE A 86 -12.12 16.31 -19.21
N GLY A 87 -12.43 17.51 -19.69
CA GLY A 87 -13.69 18.17 -19.35
C GLY A 87 -13.61 19.70 -19.36
N PRO A 88 -14.72 20.38 -18.99
CA PRO A 88 -15.99 19.77 -18.62
C PRO A 88 -16.65 19.03 -19.80
N VAL A 89 -17.16 17.82 -19.54
CA VAL A 89 -17.92 17.01 -20.49
C VAL A 89 -19.40 17.22 -20.21
N ASP A 90 -20.10 17.77 -21.21
CA ASP A 90 -21.55 17.96 -21.13
C ASP A 90 -22.27 16.62 -21.21
N ILE A 91 -23.12 16.35 -20.22
CA ILE A 91 -23.97 15.15 -20.19
C ILE A 91 -25.44 15.54 -20.01
N PRO A 92 -26.37 14.82 -20.67
CA PRO A 92 -27.80 15.03 -20.47
C PRO A 92 -28.16 14.88 -18.99
N CYS A 93 -29.19 15.58 -18.51
CA CYS A 93 -29.57 15.49 -17.10
C CYS A 93 -30.05 14.09 -16.68
N ALA A 94 -30.75 13.39 -17.58
CA ALA A 94 -31.22 12.04 -17.36
C ALA A 94 -31.09 11.22 -18.64
N GLY A 95 -30.95 9.90 -18.52
CA GLY A 95 -30.78 9.03 -19.67
C GLY A 95 -30.53 7.57 -19.31
N THR A 96 -29.98 6.84 -20.27
CA THR A 96 -29.53 5.45 -20.09
C THR A 96 -28.19 5.28 -20.77
N ALA A 97 -27.19 4.81 -20.03
CA ALA A 97 -25.85 4.52 -20.55
C ALA A 97 -25.32 3.23 -19.89
N GLY A 98 -24.68 2.37 -20.67
CA GLY A 98 -24.18 1.07 -20.17
C GLY A 98 -25.26 0.11 -19.65
N GLY A 99 -26.54 0.35 -19.98
CA GLY A 99 -27.67 -0.40 -19.41
C GLY A 99 -28.22 0.16 -18.10
N TYR A 100 -27.60 1.22 -17.55
CA TYR A 100 -28.02 1.87 -16.32
C TYR A 100 -28.79 3.15 -16.62
N LYS A 101 -29.92 3.33 -15.95
CA LYS A 101 -30.67 4.59 -15.97
C LYS A 101 -30.05 5.56 -14.98
N TYR A 102 -29.97 6.82 -15.34
CA TYR A 102 -29.44 7.88 -14.48
C TYR A 102 -30.35 9.11 -14.54
N ASP A 103 -30.48 9.83 -13.43
CA ASP A 103 -31.18 11.10 -13.31
C ASP A 103 -30.43 12.01 -12.32
N LEU A 104 -29.54 12.86 -12.86
CA LEU A 104 -28.67 13.73 -12.07
C LEU A 104 -29.41 14.87 -11.38
N ALA A 105 -30.63 15.21 -11.81
CA ALA A 105 -31.43 16.22 -11.12
C ALA A 105 -32.00 15.67 -9.81
N ASN A 106 -32.49 14.43 -9.85
CA ASN A 106 -33.18 13.82 -8.72
C ASN A 106 -32.31 12.87 -7.90
N GLY A 107 -31.14 12.45 -8.43
CA GLY A 107 -30.27 11.46 -7.82
C GLY A 107 -30.99 10.12 -7.61
N ASN A 108 -31.76 9.67 -8.61
CA ASN A 108 -32.58 8.47 -8.52
C ASN A 108 -32.86 7.83 -9.89
N GLY A 109 -31.82 7.58 -10.68
CA GLY A 109 -31.95 7.00 -12.02
C GLY A 109 -32.62 5.63 -12.03
N MET A 110 -32.45 4.87 -10.95
CA MET A 110 -33.02 3.52 -10.80
C MET A 110 -34.46 3.52 -10.27
N GLY A 111 -34.97 4.66 -9.78
CA GLY A 111 -36.32 4.76 -9.22
C GLY A 111 -36.50 4.03 -7.89
N ASN A 112 -35.44 3.90 -7.11
CA ASN A 112 -35.44 3.27 -5.80
C ASN A 112 -36.11 4.17 -4.74
N ASP A 113 -36.68 3.55 -3.70
CA ASP A 113 -37.25 4.22 -2.52
C ASP A 113 -36.66 3.58 -1.24
N PRO A 114 -35.76 4.26 -0.52
CA PRO A 114 -35.30 5.63 -0.75
C PRO A 114 -34.43 5.77 -2.03
N PRO A 115 -34.34 6.97 -2.63
CA PRO A 115 -33.41 7.26 -3.72
C PRO A 115 -31.98 6.82 -3.40
N ASP A 116 -31.31 6.21 -4.38
CA ASP A 116 -29.88 5.95 -4.36
C ASP A 116 -29.21 6.41 -5.65
N LEU A 117 -27.88 6.55 -5.58
CA LEU A 117 -27.04 7.04 -6.68
C LEU A 117 -26.46 5.90 -7.52
N GLU A 118 -26.98 4.67 -7.39
CA GLU A 118 -26.39 3.51 -8.04
C GLU A 118 -26.46 3.64 -9.57
N GLY A 119 -27.61 4.07 -10.09
CA GLY A 119 -27.83 4.28 -11.53
C GLY A 119 -26.89 5.32 -12.13
N GLU A 120 -26.72 6.45 -11.43
CA GLU A 120 -25.79 7.50 -11.79
C GLU A 120 -24.35 6.99 -11.79
N LEU A 121 -23.94 6.31 -10.72
CA LEU A 121 -22.58 5.80 -10.55
C LEU A 121 -22.16 4.87 -11.69
N TRP A 122 -23.05 3.97 -12.12
CA TRP A 122 -22.75 3.00 -13.18
C TRP A 122 -22.94 3.55 -14.60
N ALA A 123 -23.76 4.59 -14.78
CA ALA A 123 -23.95 5.21 -16.10
C ALA A 123 -22.79 6.14 -16.50
N LEU A 124 -22.18 6.85 -15.54
CA LEU A 124 -21.07 7.78 -15.80
C LEU A 124 -19.84 7.14 -16.51
N PRO A 125 -19.36 5.91 -16.21
CA PRO A 125 -18.28 5.28 -16.98
C PRO A 125 -18.62 5.12 -18.45
N SER A 126 -19.86 4.74 -18.72
CA SER A 126 -20.34 4.56 -20.07
C SER A 126 -20.42 5.88 -20.83
N LEU A 127 -20.86 6.95 -20.16
CA LEU A 127 -20.85 8.30 -20.73
C LEU A 127 -19.42 8.80 -21.04
N ALA A 128 -18.45 8.53 -20.17
CA ALA A 128 -17.03 8.82 -20.42
C ALA A 128 -16.53 8.08 -21.67
N LEU A 129 -16.81 6.78 -21.74
CA LEU A 129 -16.40 5.94 -22.84
C LEU A 129 -17.03 6.38 -24.17
N GLU A 130 -18.32 6.70 -24.18
CA GLU A 130 -19.01 7.25 -25.34
C GLU A 130 -18.39 8.59 -25.78
N HIS A 131 -18.03 9.46 -24.83
CA HIS A 131 -17.34 10.71 -25.12
C HIS A 131 -15.97 10.45 -25.76
N LEU A 132 -15.17 9.55 -25.18
CA LEU A 132 -13.87 9.16 -25.72
C LEU A 132 -13.97 8.60 -27.12
N GLN A 133 -14.91 7.70 -27.38
CA GLN A 133 -15.08 7.08 -28.70
C GLN A 133 -15.42 8.12 -29.78
N LYS A 134 -16.19 9.16 -29.42
CA LYS A 134 -16.50 10.28 -30.31
C LYS A 134 -15.28 11.17 -30.54
N ALA A 135 -14.49 11.44 -29.50
CA ALA A 135 -13.33 12.33 -29.56
C ALA A 135 -12.08 11.67 -30.19
N VAL A 136 -11.90 10.37 -29.95
CA VAL A 136 -10.74 9.57 -30.37
C VAL A 136 -11.25 8.24 -30.93
N PRO A 137 -11.59 8.17 -32.23
CA PRO A 137 -12.18 6.97 -32.84
C PRO A 137 -11.33 5.70 -32.75
N ALA A 138 -10.06 5.81 -32.35
CA ALA A 138 -9.16 4.68 -32.15
C ALA A 138 -9.36 3.96 -30.79
N CYS A 139 -10.02 4.58 -29.81
CA CYS A 139 -10.30 3.98 -28.50
C CYS A 139 -11.48 2.99 -28.59
N ARG A 140 -11.27 1.72 -28.21
CA ARG A 140 -12.31 0.68 -28.28
C ARG A 140 -12.92 0.42 -26.89
N PRO A 141 -14.21 -0.01 -26.82
CA PRO A 141 -14.89 -0.31 -25.56
C PRO A 141 -14.12 -1.23 -24.60
N GLY A 142 -13.43 -2.26 -25.11
CA GLY A 142 -12.69 -3.22 -24.29
C GLY A 142 -11.34 -2.72 -23.73
N ASP A 143 -10.94 -1.49 -24.06
CA ASP A 143 -9.66 -0.93 -23.61
C ASP A 143 -9.74 -0.35 -22.17
N PHE A 144 -10.95 -0.24 -21.58
CA PHE A 144 -11.19 0.48 -20.32
C PHE A 144 -11.94 -0.31 -19.23
N ASP A 145 -12.18 -1.61 -19.43
CA ASP A 145 -13.17 -2.36 -18.66
C ASP A 145 -12.85 -2.63 -17.17
N ARG A 146 -11.71 -2.20 -16.60
CA ARG A 146 -11.28 -2.73 -15.28
C ARG A 146 -10.71 -1.77 -14.21
N CYS A 147 -10.58 -0.47 -14.43
CA CYS A 147 -10.12 0.46 -13.39
C CYS A 147 -10.81 1.84 -13.48
N ASN A 148 -11.97 2.01 -12.84
CA ASN A 148 -12.70 3.28 -12.78
C ASN A 148 -12.96 3.73 -11.33
N VAL A 149 -12.72 5.01 -11.04
CA VAL A 149 -13.05 5.65 -9.76
C VAL A 149 -13.86 6.91 -10.04
N TRP A 150 -14.81 7.15 -9.15
CA TRP A 150 -15.76 8.24 -9.20
C TRP A 150 -15.52 9.18 -8.04
N MET A 151 -15.20 10.43 -8.35
CA MET A 151 -15.15 11.49 -7.35
C MET A 151 -16.34 12.40 -7.57
N ASN A 152 -17.38 12.21 -6.76
CA ASN A 152 -18.49 13.15 -6.71
C ASN A 152 -18.40 13.90 -5.38
N PRO A 153 -18.06 15.21 -5.36
CA PRO A 153 -18.29 16.00 -4.16
C PRO A 153 -19.76 15.89 -3.78
N GLU A 154 -20.06 15.72 -2.49
CA GLU A 154 -21.46 15.78 -2.05
C GLU A 154 -22.07 17.10 -2.55
N PRO A 155 -23.13 17.06 -3.38
CA PRO A 155 -23.70 18.27 -3.98
C PRO A 155 -24.24 19.26 -2.94
N ARG A 156 -24.46 18.81 -1.71
CA ARG A 156 -25.14 19.58 -0.65
C ARG A 156 -24.23 20.60 0.04
N ASP A 157 -22.92 20.36 0.06
CA ASP A 157 -22.01 21.19 0.86
C ASP A 157 -21.24 22.20 0.01
N GLY A 158 -21.22 22.04 -1.31
CA GLY A 158 -20.48 22.94 -2.22
C GLY A 158 -18.97 22.97 -1.98
N VAL A 159 -18.46 22.08 -1.13
CA VAL A 159 -17.04 21.95 -0.82
C VAL A 159 -16.41 21.04 -1.86
N ALA A 160 -15.46 21.56 -2.63
CA ALA A 160 -14.63 20.75 -3.50
C ALA A 160 -13.85 19.74 -2.63
N PRO A 161 -13.68 18.48 -3.08
CA PRO A 161 -12.89 17.51 -2.33
C PRO A 161 -11.49 18.09 -2.12
N ASP A 162 -10.96 17.94 -0.90
CA ASP A 162 -9.58 18.29 -0.64
C ASP A 162 -8.64 17.36 -1.42
N VAL A 163 -7.36 17.76 -1.50
CA VAL A 163 -6.36 16.98 -2.21
C VAL A 163 -6.30 15.54 -1.68
N MET A 164 -6.50 15.35 -0.37
CA MET A 164 -6.45 14.05 0.29
C MET A 164 -7.58 13.12 -0.11
N THR A 165 -8.77 13.65 -0.31
CA THR A 165 -9.92 12.93 -0.83
C THR A 165 -9.66 12.51 -2.27
N VAL A 166 -9.15 13.43 -3.11
CA VAL A 166 -8.77 13.11 -4.49
C VAL A 166 -7.69 12.02 -4.55
N PHE A 167 -6.69 12.11 -3.68
CA PHE A 167 -5.69 11.06 -3.50
C PHE A 167 -6.34 9.73 -3.12
N HIS A 168 -7.09 9.70 -2.02
CA HIS A 168 -7.72 8.50 -1.48
C HIS A 168 -8.50 7.75 -2.56
N GLU A 169 -9.32 8.49 -3.31
CA GLU A 169 -10.13 7.91 -4.37
C GLU A 169 -9.28 7.38 -5.54
N ILE A 170 -8.28 8.14 -6.03
CA ILE A 170 -7.40 7.66 -7.11
C ILE A 170 -6.62 6.40 -6.70
N LEU A 171 -6.28 6.27 -5.43
CA LEU A 171 -5.53 5.12 -4.93
C LEU A 171 -6.38 3.84 -4.87
N HIS A 172 -7.71 3.95 -4.69
CA HIS A 172 -8.61 2.80 -4.85
C HIS A 172 -8.51 2.19 -6.24
N ASN A 173 -8.23 3.01 -7.25
CA ASN A 173 -8.23 2.65 -8.67
C ASN A 173 -7.05 1.80 -9.12
N ILE A 174 -5.94 1.88 -8.39
CA ILE A 174 -4.68 1.23 -8.75
C ILE A 174 -4.35 0.05 -7.83
N GLY A 175 -5.38 -0.55 -7.22
CA GLY A 175 -5.23 -1.73 -6.36
C GLY A 175 -4.72 -1.45 -4.95
N LEU A 176 -4.55 -0.18 -4.56
CA LEU A 176 -4.04 0.16 -3.22
C LEU A 176 -5.10 0.06 -2.11
N ARG A 177 -6.29 -0.47 -2.41
CA ARG A 177 -7.36 -0.79 -1.44
C ARG A 177 -6.88 -1.68 -0.27
N HIS A 178 -5.72 -2.32 -0.39
CA HIS A 178 -5.24 -3.36 0.53
C HIS A 178 -3.91 -3.04 1.26
N SER A 179 -3.26 -1.93 0.90
CA SER A 179 -2.27 -1.29 1.78
C SER A 179 -3.01 -0.36 2.72
N ALA A 180 -2.79 -0.44 4.05
CA ALA A 180 -3.36 0.56 4.97
C ALA A 180 -3.14 1.94 4.36
N GLY A 181 -4.24 2.69 4.24
CA GLY A 181 -4.32 3.86 3.37
C GLY A 181 -3.12 4.78 3.59
N PRO A 182 -2.54 5.31 2.50
CA PRO A 182 -1.43 6.23 2.63
C PRO A 182 -1.86 7.42 3.46
N LYS A 183 -0.93 7.91 4.27
CA LYS A 183 -1.06 9.16 4.98
C LYS A 183 -0.16 10.14 4.26
N CYS A 184 -0.77 10.96 3.42
CA CYS A 184 -0.15 12.15 2.88
C CYS A 184 -0.85 13.36 3.47
N ASP A 185 -0.15 14.47 3.56
CA ASP A 185 -0.71 15.79 3.76
C ASP A 185 0.32 16.82 3.27
N ASP A 186 0.10 18.11 3.58
CA ASP A 186 1.04 19.16 3.23
C ASP A 186 2.42 19.02 3.94
N SER A 187 2.52 18.19 4.98
CA SER A 187 3.75 17.95 5.73
C SER A 187 4.60 16.79 5.17
N GLY A 188 4.00 15.91 4.38
CA GLY A 188 4.73 14.86 3.67
C GLY A 188 3.90 13.60 3.44
N CYS A 189 4.58 12.50 3.09
CA CYS A 189 3.93 11.23 2.75
C CYS A 189 4.65 10.02 3.35
N TRP A 190 3.87 9.04 3.82
CA TRP A 190 4.39 7.75 4.26
C TRP A 190 3.39 6.61 4.13
N ILE A 191 3.91 5.38 4.02
CA ILE A 191 3.12 4.16 3.93
C ILE A 191 3.71 3.12 4.88
N GLU A 192 2.89 2.53 5.74
CA GLU A 192 3.36 1.51 6.69
C GLU A 192 3.69 0.18 5.99
N GLN A 193 3.10 -0.04 4.81
CA GLN A 193 3.02 -1.33 4.11
C GLN A 193 3.57 -1.30 2.69
N SER A 194 4.57 -0.45 2.43
CA SER A 194 5.22 -0.38 1.13
C SER A 194 5.79 -1.73 0.66
N TYR A 195 6.07 -2.66 1.56
CA TYR A 195 6.45 -4.04 1.23
C TYR A 195 5.35 -4.82 0.51
N LYS A 196 4.07 -4.64 0.90
CA LYS A 196 2.95 -5.31 0.22
C LYS A 196 2.84 -4.84 -1.22
N LEU A 197 3.11 -3.56 -1.43
CA LEU A 197 3.05 -2.91 -2.73
C LEU A 197 4.26 -3.28 -3.62
N GLY A 198 5.21 -4.04 -3.09
CA GLY A 198 6.48 -4.34 -3.74
C GLY A 198 7.42 -3.13 -3.83
N TRP A 199 7.12 -2.03 -3.13
CA TRP A 199 7.93 -0.81 -3.17
C TRP A 199 9.12 -0.90 -2.23
N SER A 200 8.98 -1.61 -1.11
CA SER A 200 10.10 -1.91 -0.21
C SER A 200 10.54 -3.36 -0.39
N HIS A 201 11.85 -3.59 -0.24
CA HIS A 201 12.50 -4.88 -0.35
C HIS A 201 13.35 -5.19 0.89
N ALA A 202 13.53 -6.49 1.13
CA ALA A 202 14.45 -6.95 2.16
C ALA A 202 15.90 -6.57 1.82
N VAL A 203 16.69 -6.14 2.81
CA VAL A 203 18.10 -5.75 2.59
C VAL A 203 18.91 -6.88 1.95
N SER A 204 19.76 -6.54 0.99
CA SER A 204 20.62 -7.51 0.32
C SER A 204 21.57 -8.21 1.29
N GLY A 205 21.90 -9.47 1.04
CA GLY A 205 22.92 -10.20 1.83
C GLY A 205 22.42 -10.78 3.15
N GLY A 206 21.10 -10.98 3.30
CA GLY A 206 20.53 -11.68 4.45
C GLY A 206 19.22 -11.11 4.99
N GLY A 207 18.61 -10.12 4.32
CA GLY A 207 17.34 -9.55 4.76
C GLY A 207 16.15 -10.51 4.65
N GLU A 208 16.23 -11.53 3.80
CA GLU A 208 15.25 -12.61 3.74
C GLU A 208 15.68 -13.81 4.57
N ILE A 209 14.91 -14.11 5.61
CA ILE A 209 15.30 -15.03 6.68
C ILE A 209 14.20 -16.05 6.88
N GLN A 210 14.56 -17.32 6.99
CA GLN A 210 13.62 -18.33 7.51
C GLN A 210 13.89 -18.47 9.00
N LEU A 211 12.89 -18.24 9.85
CA LEU A 211 13.03 -18.28 11.30
C LEU A 211 13.64 -19.61 11.76
N VAL A 212 13.21 -20.72 11.16
CA VAL A 212 13.70 -22.08 11.45
C VAL A 212 15.17 -22.33 11.09
N LYS A 213 15.80 -21.42 10.33
CA LYS A 213 17.23 -21.50 9.97
C LYS A 213 18.13 -20.74 10.94
N LEU A 214 17.56 -19.92 11.83
CA LEU A 214 18.31 -19.25 12.88
C LEU A 214 18.63 -20.25 13.99
N VAL A 215 19.88 -20.27 14.45
CA VAL A 215 20.30 -21.10 15.56
C VAL A 215 19.74 -20.51 16.86
N PRO A 216 18.94 -21.26 17.64
CA PRO A 216 18.37 -20.76 18.87
C PRO A 216 19.45 -20.24 19.83
N GLY A 217 19.19 -19.07 20.43
CA GLY A 217 20.12 -18.42 21.36
C GLY A 217 21.30 -17.69 20.73
N THR A 218 21.40 -17.69 19.40
CA THR A 218 22.44 -16.95 18.67
C THR A 218 21.90 -15.58 18.24
N ASN A 219 22.67 -14.52 18.51
CA ASN A 219 22.38 -13.18 18.03
C ASN A 219 22.83 -13.02 16.57
N TYR A 220 21.92 -12.55 15.72
CA TYR A 220 22.18 -12.20 14.34
C TYR A 220 21.99 -10.69 14.18
N GLU A 221 23.06 -10.00 13.78
CA GLU A 221 23.08 -8.55 13.67
C GLU A 221 22.87 -8.11 12.22
N TYR A 222 22.02 -7.11 12.03
CA TYR A 222 21.68 -6.53 10.74
C TYR A 222 21.79 -5.00 10.82
N THR A 223 22.20 -4.39 9.71
CA THR A 223 22.10 -2.93 9.53
C THR A 223 20.94 -2.65 8.60
N LEU A 224 19.93 -1.95 9.08
CA LEU A 224 18.76 -1.57 8.30
C LEU A 224 18.84 -0.10 7.93
N PRO A 225 18.95 0.23 6.62
CA PRO A 225 18.77 1.60 6.16
C PRO A 225 17.41 2.12 6.59
N ALA A 226 17.34 3.40 6.94
CA ALA A 226 16.06 4.07 7.13
C ALA A 226 15.26 4.04 5.82
N ALA A 227 13.95 3.84 5.93
CA ALA A 227 13.08 3.77 4.76
C ALA A 227 13.14 5.04 3.91
N ALA A 228 13.30 6.22 4.52
CA ALA A 228 13.56 7.47 3.81
C ALA A 228 14.73 7.44 2.80
N ASN A 229 15.73 6.57 3.02
CA ASN A 229 17.00 6.58 2.29
C ASN A 229 17.15 5.46 1.24
N SER A 230 16.30 4.42 1.29
CA SER A 230 16.48 3.23 0.46
C SER A 230 15.18 2.46 0.33
N ASN A 231 14.93 1.86 -0.84
CA ASN A 231 13.88 0.86 -1.01
C ASN A 231 14.28 -0.53 -0.47
N TYR A 232 15.57 -0.77 -0.21
CA TYR A 232 16.06 -1.93 0.53
C TYR A 232 16.24 -1.55 2.01
N ASN A 233 15.17 -1.66 2.79
CA ASN A 233 15.06 -1.01 4.11
C ASN A 233 14.42 -1.87 5.20
N MET A 234 14.26 -3.17 4.96
CA MET A 234 13.60 -4.07 5.91
C MET A 234 14.25 -5.45 6.00
N LEU A 235 13.88 -6.20 7.04
CA LEU A 235 14.01 -7.64 7.13
C LEU A 235 12.65 -8.27 6.86
N ARG A 236 12.64 -9.39 6.14
CA ARG A 236 11.49 -10.26 5.92
C ARG A 236 11.81 -11.61 6.53
N ILE A 237 11.13 -11.94 7.62
CA ILE A 237 11.40 -13.14 8.42
C ILE A 237 10.22 -14.09 8.23
N MET A 238 10.40 -15.06 7.34
CA MET A 238 9.44 -16.15 7.08
C MET A 238 9.34 -17.04 8.32
N VAL A 239 8.14 -17.16 8.87
CA VAL A 239 7.89 -17.99 10.06
C VAL A 239 7.45 -19.40 9.62
N PRO A 240 7.34 -20.40 10.51
CA PRO A 240 6.76 -21.70 10.15
C PRO A 240 5.34 -21.55 9.58
N GLN A 241 5.05 -22.28 8.49
CA GLN A 241 3.78 -22.22 7.75
C GLN A 241 2.84 -23.37 8.10
N GLU A 242 3.07 -24.06 9.23
CA GLU A 242 2.29 -25.23 9.61
C GLU A 242 0.80 -24.88 9.77
N GLY A 243 -0.07 -25.65 9.13
CA GLY A 243 -1.51 -25.39 9.11
C GLY A 243 -1.97 -24.32 8.12
N MET A 244 -1.08 -23.68 7.37
CA MET A 244 -1.46 -22.72 6.32
C MET A 244 -1.78 -23.42 4.98
N PRO A 245 -2.79 -22.97 4.23
CA PRO A 245 -3.07 -23.46 2.88
C PRO A 245 -1.87 -23.30 1.94
N ALA A 246 -1.79 -24.18 0.94
CA ALA A 246 -0.73 -24.12 -0.07
C ALA A 246 -0.73 -22.76 -0.82
N GLY A 247 0.44 -22.17 -1.01
CA GLY A 247 0.62 -20.86 -1.65
C GLY A 247 0.40 -19.67 -0.71
N GLN A 248 0.12 -19.91 0.57
CA GLN A 248 0.12 -18.86 1.58
C GLN A 248 1.46 -18.78 2.28
N GLU A 249 1.84 -17.58 2.70
CA GLU A 249 3.02 -17.37 3.50
C GLU A 249 2.72 -16.37 4.62
N ARG A 250 3.29 -16.62 5.80
CA ARG A 250 3.35 -15.70 6.93
C ARG A 250 4.77 -15.22 7.14
N ALA A 251 4.94 -13.93 7.32
CA ALA A 251 6.23 -13.34 7.64
C ALA A 251 6.11 -12.16 8.60
N VAL A 252 7.18 -11.96 9.37
CA VAL A 252 7.39 -10.76 10.18
C VAL A 252 8.29 -9.82 9.40
N PHE A 253 7.85 -8.57 9.27
CA PHE A 253 8.55 -7.51 8.56
C PHE A 253 9.08 -6.50 9.57
N VAL A 254 10.39 -6.26 9.53
CA VAL A 254 11.07 -5.34 10.43
C VAL A 254 11.67 -4.21 9.61
N SER A 255 11.18 -2.99 9.78
CA SER A 255 11.63 -1.82 9.00
C SER A 255 12.05 -0.69 9.92
N TYR A 256 13.02 0.11 9.50
CA TYR A 256 13.46 1.28 10.26
C TYR A 256 12.93 2.56 9.63
N ARG A 257 12.28 3.41 10.44
CA ARG A 257 11.58 4.61 10.01
C ARG A 257 12.25 5.83 10.63
N VAL A 258 12.58 6.78 9.78
CA VAL A 258 13.18 8.06 10.16
C VAL A 258 12.47 9.12 9.35
N ARG A 259 12.07 10.20 10.00
CA ARG A 259 11.58 11.37 9.29
C ARG A 259 12.76 12.10 8.66
N PRO A 260 12.72 12.36 7.35
CA PRO A 260 13.57 13.34 6.71
C PRO A 260 13.61 14.69 7.46
N GLY A 261 14.67 15.46 7.28
CA GLY A 261 14.79 16.76 7.92
C GLY A 261 13.70 17.74 7.46
N PRO A 262 13.41 18.79 8.25
CA PRO A 262 12.49 19.85 7.83
C PRO A 262 12.91 20.42 6.47
N GLY A 263 12.01 20.36 5.48
CA GLY A 263 12.27 20.82 4.10
C GLY A 263 12.47 19.71 3.08
N ASP A 264 12.65 18.46 3.51
CA ASP A 264 12.81 17.30 2.64
C ASP A 264 11.45 16.63 2.30
N GLY A 265 10.40 17.44 2.07
CA GLY A 265 9.02 16.97 1.82
C GLY A 265 8.85 16.08 0.58
N THR A 266 9.92 15.82 -0.17
CA THR A 266 9.98 14.94 -1.33
C THR A 266 10.55 13.56 -1.00
N LEU A 267 10.96 13.31 0.25
CA LEU A 267 11.50 12.01 0.67
C LEU A 267 10.41 11.15 1.30
N TYR A 268 10.59 9.83 1.17
CA TYR A 268 9.76 8.84 1.83
C TYR A 268 9.82 9.10 3.35
N ASP A 269 8.71 8.92 4.07
CA ASP A 269 8.59 9.19 5.51
C ASP A 269 8.59 10.67 5.94
N SER A 270 8.54 11.62 5.01
CA SER A 270 8.46 13.06 5.31
C SER A 270 7.31 13.45 6.25
N GLY A 271 6.19 12.74 6.21
CA GLY A 271 5.01 13.02 7.04
C GLY A 271 4.96 12.29 8.38
N LEU A 272 5.98 11.50 8.77
CA LEU A 272 5.97 10.85 10.08
C LEU A 272 5.78 11.89 11.21
N THR A 273 5.18 11.52 12.33
CA THR A 273 5.09 12.39 13.52
C THR A 273 6.26 12.18 14.48
N ASP A 274 6.49 13.06 15.48
CA ASP A 274 7.72 13.06 16.34
C ASP A 274 7.90 11.75 17.10
N ASP A 275 6.79 11.14 17.49
CA ASP A 275 6.70 9.82 18.11
C ASP A 275 6.98 8.65 17.15
N GLN A 276 6.99 8.91 15.85
CA GLN A 276 7.19 7.91 14.81
C GLN A 276 8.59 7.97 14.20
N ASP A 277 9.32 9.05 14.46
CA ASP A 277 10.69 9.24 14.02
C ASP A 277 11.67 8.33 14.79
N VAL A 278 12.78 7.95 14.14
CA VAL A 278 13.85 7.12 14.69
C VAL A 278 13.30 5.84 15.36
N SER A 279 12.39 5.15 14.69
CA SER A 279 11.69 3.98 15.25
C SER A 279 11.78 2.74 14.38
N LEU A 280 11.85 1.56 15.01
CA LEU A 280 11.73 0.27 14.33
C LEU A 280 10.25 -0.14 14.32
N ARG A 281 9.71 -0.47 13.14
CA ARG A 281 8.33 -0.96 12.98
C ARG A 281 8.33 -2.44 12.66
N ILE A 282 7.59 -3.20 13.45
CA ILE A 282 7.45 -4.64 13.32
C ILE A 282 6.00 -4.92 12.92
N HIS A 283 5.82 -5.49 11.74
CA HIS A 283 4.52 -5.88 11.22
C HIS A 283 4.49 -7.38 11.03
N GLU A 284 3.33 -7.97 11.24
CA GLU A 284 3.02 -9.30 10.74
C GLU A 284 2.13 -9.16 9.52
N TYR A 285 2.49 -9.91 8.50
CA TYR A 285 1.63 -10.11 7.35
C TYR A 285 1.32 -11.58 7.20
N ASN A 286 0.02 -11.88 7.17
CA ASN A 286 -0.55 -13.21 7.07
C ASN A 286 -1.48 -13.28 5.84
N GLU A 287 -1.02 -12.77 4.70
CA GLU A 287 -1.68 -13.00 3.41
C GLU A 287 -0.68 -13.52 2.38
N THR A 288 -1.19 -13.97 1.25
CA THR A 288 -0.57 -14.99 0.43
C THR A 288 0.42 -14.44 -0.59
N ALA A 289 1.30 -15.32 -1.07
CA ALA A 289 1.97 -15.15 -2.36
C ALA A 289 1.02 -15.44 -3.56
N ASN A 290 -0.29 -15.60 -3.31
CA ASN A 290 -1.32 -15.97 -4.28
C ASN A 290 -2.43 -14.93 -4.43
N GLU A 291 -2.19 -13.70 -3.97
CA GLU A 291 -3.03 -12.50 -4.22
C GLU A 291 -4.45 -12.53 -3.60
N ALA A 292 -4.82 -13.58 -2.87
CA ALA A 292 -6.10 -13.64 -2.15
C ALA A 292 -6.02 -12.91 -0.79
N ALA A 293 -6.77 -11.81 -0.67
CA ALA A 293 -6.92 -11.07 0.59
C ALA A 293 -7.64 -11.93 1.65
N ALA A 294 -7.02 -12.12 2.81
CA ALA A 294 -7.56 -13.00 3.85
C ALA A 294 -8.41 -12.25 4.88
N SER A 295 -8.09 -10.98 5.20
CA SER A 295 -8.92 -9.99 5.92
C SER A 295 -8.06 -8.79 6.39
N GLN A 296 -8.72 -7.75 6.89
CA GLN A 296 -8.31 -6.35 7.00
C GLN A 296 -6.96 -6.09 7.70
N SER A 297 -6.03 -5.51 6.94
CA SER A 297 -4.78 -4.86 7.38
C SER A 297 -3.71 -5.80 8.01
N PRO A 298 -2.43 -5.66 7.64
CA PRO A 298 -1.35 -6.28 8.42
C PRO A 298 -1.34 -5.66 9.81
N LEU A 299 -1.01 -6.51 10.77
CA LEU A 299 -1.02 -6.15 12.17
C LEU A 299 0.32 -5.48 12.50
N LEU A 300 0.31 -4.18 12.79
CA LEU A 300 1.44 -3.55 13.47
C LEU A 300 1.58 -4.21 14.84
N LEU A 301 2.63 -5.01 14.99
CA LEU A 301 2.89 -5.78 16.20
C LEU A 301 3.57 -4.94 17.28
N ALA A 302 4.55 -4.11 16.88
CA ALA A 302 5.31 -3.28 17.80
C ALA A 302 6.00 -2.11 17.11
N THR A 303 6.32 -1.08 17.90
CA THR A 303 7.20 0.02 17.54
C THR A 303 8.31 0.12 18.59
N LEU A 304 9.57 -0.04 18.19
CA LEU A 304 10.73 0.04 19.09
C LEU A 304 11.43 1.38 18.93
N SER A 305 11.94 1.91 20.04
CA SER A 305 12.73 3.16 20.05
C SER A 305 13.85 3.10 21.08
N LEU A 306 14.89 3.90 20.89
CA LEU A 306 16.03 4.00 21.80
C LEU A 306 15.81 5.15 22.78
N GLY A 307 15.01 4.91 23.81
CA GLY A 307 14.97 5.79 24.98
C GLY A 307 14.20 7.11 24.82
N GLY A 308 13.08 7.12 24.09
CA GLY A 308 12.13 8.23 24.20
C GLY A 308 11.55 8.31 25.62
N PRO A 309 11.30 9.52 26.19
CA PRO A 309 10.58 9.63 27.44
C PRO A 309 9.20 8.98 27.27
N ALA A 310 8.77 8.17 28.24
CA ALA A 310 7.47 7.50 28.27
C ALA A 310 6.28 8.48 28.46
N SER A 311 6.36 9.69 27.89
CA SER A 311 5.69 10.89 28.38
C SER A 311 4.47 11.34 27.57
N GLU A 312 3.62 10.42 27.14
CA GLU A 312 2.24 10.73 26.76
C GLU A 312 1.29 9.76 27.49
N PRO A 313 0.62 10.22 28.57
CA PRO A 313 -0.32 9.41 29.34
C PRO A 313 -1.53 9.04 28.45
N GLY A 314 -1.55 7.80 27.97
CA GLY A 314 -2.59 7.29 27.07
C GLY A 314 -2.09 6.25 26.05
N ARG A 315 -0.77 6.12 25.88
CA ARG A 315 -0.13 5.27 24.86
C ARG A 315 0.64 4.05 25.40
N ALA A 316 0.42 3.68 26.67
CA ALA A 316 1.11 2.58 27.35
C ALA A 316 0.88 1.17 26.75
N ALA A 317 0.07 1.02 25.70
CA ALA A 317 -0.23 -0.28 25.10
C ALA A 317 0.81 -0.76 24.06
N LEU A 318 1.69 0.12 23.53
CA LEU A 318 2.68 -0.25 22.50
C LEU A 318 4.13 0.05 22.88
N GLY A 319 4.43 0.15 24.18
CA GLY A 319 5.74 0.14 24.85
C GLY A 319 6.95 0.72 24.08
N SER A 320 7.57 1.77 24.61
CA SER A 320 8.89 2.26 24.19
C SER A 320 10.03 1.31 24.60
N SER A 321 9.89 0.02 24.35
CA SER A 321 10.95 -0.96 24.54
C SER A 321 11.93 -0.87 23.37
N SER A 322 13.19 -1.21 23.65
CA SER A 322 14.18 -1.44 22.60
C SER A 322 14.08 -2.87 22.03
N SER A 323 13.18 -3.71 22.53
CA SER A 323 12.99 -5.08 22.06
C SER A 323 11.54 -5.55 22.05
N TYR A 324 11.20 -6.40 21.09
CA TYR A 324 9.91 -7.07 20.94
C TYR A 324 10.07 -8.58 20.83
N HIS A 325 9.13 -9.33 21.40
CA HIS A 325 9.12 -10.78 21.35
C HIS A 325 7.93 -11.24 20.50
N TYR A 326 8.22 -11.90 19.39
CA TYR A 326 7.24 -12.51 18.52
C TYR A 326 7.15 -14.02 18.84
N SER A 327 5.94 -14.47 19.17
CA SER A 327 5.66 -15.85 19.55
C SER A 327 4.29 -16.26 18.99
N PRO A 328 4.21 -16.88 17.80
CA PRO A 328 2.94 -17.36 17.29
C PRO A 328 2.37 -18.43 18.23
N LEU A 329 1.05 -18.42 18.45
CA LEU A 329 0.39 -19.43 19.28
C LEU A 329 0.65 -20.84 18.72
N GLY A 330 1.12 -21.74 19.60
CA GLY A 330 1.40 -23.13 19.26
C GLY A 330 2.70 -23.35 18.46
N ALA A 331 3.48 -22.30 18.19
CA ALA A 331 4.74 -22.46 17.49
C ALA A 331 5.83 -23.04 18.39
N GLN A 332 6.68 -23.90 17.82
CA GLN A 332 7.89 -24.40 18.49
C GLN A 332 8.96 -23.31 18.65
N TYR A 333 8.94 -22.30 17.79
CA TYR A 333 9.95 -21.25 17.70
C TYR A 333 9.35 -19.88 17.95
N GLY A 334 10.12 -19.02 18.64
CA GLY A 334 9.86 -17.59 18.74
C GLY A 334 11.06 -16.76 18.30
N LEU A 335 10.84 -15.45 18.21
CA LEU A 335 11.83 -14.48 17.74
C LEU A 335 11.86 -13.27 18.67
N LYS A 336 13.04 -12.92 19.16
CA LYS A 336 13.30 -11.61 19.77
C LYS A 336 13.91 -10.67 18.73
N VAL A 337 13.32 -9.49 18.59
CA VAL A 337 13.84 -8.39 17.76
C VAL A 337 14.29 -7.28 18.70
N THR A 338 15.53 -6.83 18.58
CA THR A 338 16.09 -5.73 19.38
C THR A 338 16.62 -4.64 18.47
N MET A 339 16.22 -3.39 18.71
CA MET A 339 16.88 -2.21 18.16
C MET A 339 18.06 -1.87 19.08
N ALA A 340 19.28 -2.16 18.63
CA ALA A 340 20.50 -1.95 19.42
C ALA A 340 21.01 -0.51 19.35
N SER A 341 20.93 0.10 18.16
CA SER A 341 21.23 1.52 17.95
C SER A 341 20.53 2.05 16.69
N GLY A 342 20.47 3.37 16.53
CA GLY A 342 19.74 4.06 15.48
C GLY A 342 20.30 5.45 15.21
N SER A 343 20.14 5.93 13.99
CA SER A 343 20.61 7.22 13.49
C SER A 343 19.67 7.72 12.40
N ALA A 344 19.87 8.93 11.89
CA ALA A 344 19.09 9.41 10.74
C ALA A 344 19.26 8.55 9.46
N ALA A 345 20.31 7.73 9.38
CA ALA A 345 20.64 6.95 8.19
C ALA A 345 20.21 5.48 8.28
N PHE A 346 20.41 4.85 9.43
CA PHE A 346 20.23 3.41 9.63
C PHE A 346 20.02 3.05 11.11
N ALA A 347 19.54 1.84 11.34
CA ALA A 347 19.51 1.18 12.65
C ALA A 347 20.29 -0.14 12.65
N HIS A 348 20.89 -0.45 13.80
CA HIS A 348 21.44 -1.78 14.06
C HIS A 348 20.37 -2.62 14.77
N VAL A 349 19.98 -3.73 14.15
CA VAL A 349 18.94 -4.63 14.62
C VAL A 349 19.54 -5.98 14.95
N VAL A 350 19.19 -6.53 16.10
CA VAL A 350 19.61 -7.86 16.54
C VAL A 350 18.39 -8.78 16.56
N LEU A 351 18.49 -9.89 15.86
CA LEU A 351 17.52 -10.98 15.91
C LEU A 351 18.09 -12.12 16.77
N CYS A 352 17.27 -12.68 17.65
CA CYS A 352 17.59 -13.90 18.38
C CYS A 352 16.39 -14.83 18.36
N ALA A 353 16.53 -15.98 17.70
CA ALA A 353 15.51 -17.03 17.73
C ALA A 353 15.62 -17.85 19.01
N TYR A 354 14.50 -18.39 19.48
CA TYR A 354 14.47 -19.28 20.63
C TYR A 354 13.46 -20.42 20.40
N GLU A 355 13.66 -21.52 21.12
CA GLU A 355 12.74 -22.67 21.12
C GLU A 355 11.94 -22.70 22.42
N HIS A 356 10.63 -22.88 22.30
CA HIS A 356 9.75 -23.06 23.45
C HIS A 356 10.05 -24.37 24.18
N GLY A 357 9.97 -24.36 25.52
CA GLY A 357 10.14 -25.54 26.35
C GLY A 357 11.57 -26.10 26.45
N LYS A 358 12.57 -25.50 25.78
CA LYS A 358 13.98 -25.86 25.97
C LYS A 358 14.65 -24.91 26.95
N ALA A 359 15.12 -25.46 28.07
CA ALA A 359 15.91 -24.72 29.05
C ALA A 359 17.15 -24.10 28.39
N GLY A 360 17.37 -22.80 28.61
CA GLY A 360 18.57 -22.07 28.16
C GLY A 360 18.45 -21.29 26.85
N GLY A 361 17.53 -21.64 25.94
CA GLY A 361 17.42 -20.94 24.64
C GLY A 361 16.89 -19.50 24.79
N ALA A 362 15.95 -19.31 25.70
CA ALA A 362 15.37 -17.99 25.98
C ALA A 362 16.33 -17.06 26.73
N SER A 363 17.04 -17.60 27.73
CA SER A 363 18.00 -16.84 28.53
C SER A 363 19.21 -16.40 27.70
N SER A 364 19.63 -17.17 26.69
CA SER A 364 20.66 -16.73 25.73
C SER A 364 20.23 -15.55 24.86
N CYS A 365 18.93 -15.39 24.59
CA CYS A 365 18.39 -14.17 23.95
C CYS A 365 18.21 -13.01 24.95
N GLY A 366 18.63 -13.16 26.21
CA GLY A 366 18.41 -12.18 27.27
C GLY A 366 16.93 -11.96 27.55
N MET A 367 16.12 -13.02 27.51
CA MET A 367 14.72 -12.97 27.92
C MET A 367 14.59 -13.49 29.36
N ASP A 368 13.72 -12.85 30.14
CA ASP A 368 13.32 -13.37 31.45
C ASP A 368 12.60 -14.71 31.29
N GLU A 369 13.01 -15.72 32.05
CA GLU A 369 12.48 -17.11 31.95
C GLU A 369 10.95 -17.17 32.12
N ALA A 370 10.35 -16.21 32.82
CA ALA A 370 8.91 -16.11 33.05
C ALA A 370 8.06 -15.91 31.78
N LEU A 371 8.65 -15.45 30.66
CA LEU A 371 7.94 -15.22 29.39
C LEU A 371 7.89 -16.46 28.48
N THR A 372 8.45 -17.59 28.92
CA THR A 372 8.69 -18.77 28.05
C THR A 372 7.91 -20.02 28.45
N MET A 373 7.14 -19.93 29.54
CA MET A 373 6.11 -20.90 29.95
C MET A 373 4.75 -20.46 29.42
#